data_AF-A0A831UH51-F1
#
_entry.id   AF-A0A831UH51-F1
#
_cell.length_a   1.000
_cell.length_b   1.000
_cell.length_c   1.000
_cell.angle_alpha   90.00
_cell.angle_beta   90.00
_cell.angle_gamma   90.00
#
_symmetry.space_group_name_H-M   'P 1'
#
loop_
_entity.id
_entity.type
_entity.pdbx_description
1 polymer ?
#
loop_
_entity_poly.entity_id
_entity_poly.type
_entity_poly.pdbx_seq_one_letter_code
_entity_poly.pdbx_strand_id
1 'polypeptide(L)'
;MEGVEALRLFLALKGEAGREEVRGRFPRLVPLLKALGEEVEARGETFRLTRPLRLSWFAPLLAACYPHLSGPERLLGLERLVEAAFRSAEAGEAPVEGEGLLRAARLFQEGSLALLREAHREALHRFGEALGLLEKEGLPFPAAALALLARAQEGFRPGGKGRETARKALERAQTPFVREMAERILSPATPPSPPGP
;
A
#
# COMPACT_ATOMS: atom_id res chain seq x y z
N MET A 1 -14.56 15.30 -5.97
CA MET A 1 -13.65 16.03 -5.05
C MET A 1 -12.68 16.84 -5.89
N GLU A 2 -12.42 18.09 -5.49
CA GLU A 2 -11.55 19.02 -6.23
C GLU A 2 -10.49 19.61 -5.29
N GLY A 3 -9.47 20.25 -5.86
CA GLY A 3 -8.43 20.94 -5.09
C GLY A 3 -7.11 20.20 -4.97
N VAL A 4 -6.18 20.79 -4.21
CA VAL A 4 -4.79 20.35 -4.08
C VAL A 4 -4.69 18.97 -3.42
N GLU A 5 -5.44 18.76 -2.34
CA GLU A 5 -5.50 17.47 -1.63
C GLU A 5 -6.09 16.36 -2.49
N ALA A 6 -7.11 16.68 -3.29
CA ALA A 6 -7.71 15.74 -4.23
C ALA A 6 -6.72 15.32 -5.32
N LEU A 7 -5.93 16.26 -5.86
CA LEU A 7 -4.87 15.95 -6.82
C LEU A 7 -3.74 15.15 -6.17
N ARG A 8 -3.31 15.52 -4.97
CA ARG A 8 -2.28 14.78 -4.21
C ARG A 8 -2.74 13.34 -3.95
N LEU A 9 -3.97 13.14 -3.46
CA LEU A 9 -4.54 11.82 -3.23
C LEU A 9 -4.63 11.03 -4.54
N PHE A 10 -5.13 11.64 -5.61
CA PHE A 10 -5.25 10.97 -6.91
C PHE A 10 -3.89 10.46 -7.40
N LEU A 11 -2.84 11.29 -7.36
CA LEU A 11 -1.49 10.88 -7.76
C LEU A 11 -0.91 9.83 -6.80
N ALA A 12 -1.20 9.90 -5.50
CA ALA A 12 -0.80 8.87 -4.54
C ALA A 12 -1.46 7.50 -4.84
N LEU A 13 -2.73 7.51 -5.23
CA LEU A 13 -3.47 6.31 -5.60
C LEU A 13 -2.89 5.69 -6.88
N LYS A 14 -2.69 6.51 -7.91
CA LYS A 14 -2.19 6.06 -9.22
C LYS A 14 -0.71 5.71 -9.21
N GLY A 15 0.10 6.38 -8.40
CA GLY A 15 1.56 6.32 -8.42
C GLY A 15 2.13 7.15 -9.57
N GLU A 16 1.70 6.87 -10.80
CA GLU A 16 1.97 7.67 -11.99
C GLU A 16 0.68 7.78 -12.82
N ALA A 17 0.36 8.97 -13.30
CA ALA A 17 -0.88 9.23 -14.04
C ALA A 17 -0.62 10.01 -15.33
N GLY A 18 -1.34 9.65 -16.40
CA GLY A 18 -1.23 10.32 -17.70
C GLY A 18 -1.79 11.74 -17.67
N ARG A 19 -1.21 12.64 -18.46
CA ARG A 19 -1.62 14.05 -18.53
C ARG A 19 -3.07 14.21 -18.96
N GLU A 20 -3.53 13.41 -19.91
CA GLU A 20 -4.92 13.44 -20.37
C GLU A 20 -5.90 13.03 -19.26
N GLU A 21 -5.59 11.95 -18.52
CA GLU A 21 -6.39 11.50 -17.38
C GLU A 21 -6.47 12.58 -16.30
N VAL A 22 -5.33 13.19 -15.96
CA VAL A 22 -5.26 14.26 -14.96
C VAL A 22 -6.05 15.49 -15.41
N ARG A 23 -5.94 15.90 -16.68
CA ARG A 23 -6.71 17.04 -17.23
C ARG A 23 -8.21 16.77 -17.26
N GLY A 24 -8.61 15.56 -17.64
CA GLY A 24 -10.02 15.15 -17.65
C GLY A 24 -10.64 15.19 -16.26
N ARG A 25 -9.86 14.86 -15.23
CA ARG A 25 -10.32 14.85 -13.83
C ARG A 25 -10.17 16.20 -13.11
N PHE A 26 -9.17 16.99 -13.46
CA PHE A 26 -8.86 18.28 -12.84
C PHE A 26 -8.83 19.40 -13.89
N PRO A 27 -9.99 19.93 -14.31
CA PRO A 27 -10.08 20.94 -15.37
C PRO A 27 -9.25 22.20 -15.10
N ARG A 28 -9.08 22.58 -13.84
CA ARG A 28 -8.22 23.70 -13.39
C ARG A 28 -6.84 23.22 -12.93
N LEU A 29 -6.16 22.43 -13.75
CA LEU A 29 -4.92 21.75 -13.36
C LEU A 29 -3.75 22.71 -13.03
N VAL A 30 -3.56 23.78 -13.82
CA VAL A 30 -2.37 24.64 -13.69
C VAL A 30 -2.22 25.27 -12.29
N PRO A 31 -3.27 25.89 -11.70
CA PRO A 31 -3.21 26.36 -10.31
C PRO A 31 -2.89 25.25 -9.30
N LEU A 32 -3.42 24.05 -9.49
CA LEU A 32 -3.19 22.93 -8.57
C LEU A 32 -1.74 22.44 -8.63
N LEU A 33 -1.16 22.33 -9.83
CA LEU A 33 0.25 22.00 -10.01
C LEU A 33 1.16 23.06 -9.39
N LYS A 34 0.83 24.35 -9.56
CA LYS A 34 1.57 25.44 -8.92
C LYS A 34 1.52 25.37 -7.39
N ALA A 35 0.38 24.99 -6.83
CA ALA A 35 0.21 24.83 -5.38
C ALA A 35 0.94 23.61 -4.82
N LEU A 36 1.03 22.51 -5.59
CA LEU A 36 1.84 21.34 -5.20
C LEU A 36 3.36 21.59 -5.38
N GLY A 37 3.75 22.49 -6.29
CA GLY A 37 5.13 22.86 -6.50
C GLY A 37 6.03 21.64 -6.75
N GLU A 38 7.09 21.52 -5.97
CA GLU A 38 8.09 20.44 -6.08
C GLU A 38 7.58 19.07 -5.62
N GLU A 39 6.37 18.98 -5.03
CA GLU A 39 5.77 17.68 -4.69
C GLU A 39 5.35 16.88 -5.93
N VAL A 40 5.24 17.51 -7.10
CA VAL A 40 4.85 16.85 -8.36
C VAL A 40 5.94 17.00 -9.40
N GLU A 41 6.31 15.88 -10.01
CA GLU A 41 7.19 15.83 -11.16
C GLU A 41 6.38 15.52 -12.41
N ALA A 42 6.58 16.31 -13.47
CA ALA A 42 6.09 16.01 -14.81
C ALA A 42 7.17 15.28 -15.60
N ARG A 43 6.87 14.07 -16.08
CA ARG A 43 7.78 13.22 -16.88
C ARG A 43 7.19 12.99 -18.26
N GLY A 44 7.50 13.88 -19.20
CA GLY A 44 6.86 13.86 -20.52
C GLY A 44 5.35 14.00 -20.39
N GLU A 45 4.60 12.96 -20.72
CA GLU A 45 3.13 12.91 -20.67
C GLU A 45 2.57 12.34 -19.36
N THR A 46 3.37 12.15 -18.32
CA THR A 46 2.88 11.67 -17.01
C THR A 46 3.19 12.63 -15.86
N PHE A 47 2.42 12.51 -14.79
CA PHE A 47 2.60 13.17 -13.51
C PHE A 47 2.75 12.14 -12.41
N ARG A 48 3.64 12.41 -11.46
CA ARG A 48 3.80 11.59 -10.25
C ARG A 48 4.21 12.45 -9.06
N LEU A 49 3.96 11.95 -7.86
CA LEU A 49 4.50 12.57 -6.65
C LEU A 49 6.00 12.30 -6.55
N THR A 50 6.77 13.32 -6.17
CA THR A 50 8.22 13.18 -5.85
C THR A 50 8.43 12.58 -4.47
N ARG A 51 7.55 12.94 -3.52
CA ARG A 51 7.58 12.41 -2.16
C ARG A 51 7.20 10.93 -2.14
N PRO A 52 7.87 10.10 -1.33
CA PRO A 52 7.51 8.70 -1.18
C PRO A 52 6.14 8.54 -0.51
N LEU A 53 5.45 7.46 -0.87
CA LEU A 53 4.20 7.05 -0.23
C LEU A 53 4.50 6.59 1.22
N ARG A 54 4.03 7.36 2.20
CA ARG A 54 4.25 7.15 3.64
C ARG A 54 2.98 7.46 4.43
N LEU A 55 2.74 6.73 5.51
CA LEU A 55 1.53 6.86 6.32
C LEU A 55 1.42 8.23 6.98
N SER A 56 2.55 8.80 7.41
CA SER A 56 2.61 10.10 8.10
C SER A 56 1.80 11.20 7.42
N TRP A 57 1.75 11.21 6.08
CA TRP A 57 0.94 12.15 5.32
C TRP A 57 -0.23 11.49 4.58
N PHE A 58 -0.09 10.23 4.14
CA PHE A 58 -1.09 9.59 3.30
C PHE A 58 -2.30 9.10 4.09
N ALA A 59 -2.10 8.55 5.29
CA ALA A 59 -3.18 7.99 6.10
C ALA A 59 -4.22 9.06 6.52
N PRO A 60 -3.84 10.22 7.09
CA PRO A 60 -4.82 11.26 7.44
C PRO A 60 -5.53 11.82 6.20
N LEU A 61 -4.80 11.99 5.09
CA LEU A 61 -5.38 12.43 3.82
C LEU A 61 -6.41 11.42 3.29
N LEU A 62 -6.05 10.13 3.25
CA LEU A 62 -6.97 9.08 2.82
C LEU A 62 -8.20 9.03 3.74
N ALA A 63 -8.02 9.06 5.05
CA ALA A 63 -9.12 9.01 6.01
C ALA A 63 -10.13 10.16 5.81
N ALA A 64 -9.63 11.39 5.62
CA ALA A 64 -10.47 12.55 5.35
C ALA A 64 -11.24 12.43 4.02
N CYS A 65 -10.61 11.82 3.00
CA CYS A 65 -11.19 11.73 1.66
C CYS A 65 -12.02 10.46 1.43
N TYR A 66 -11.83 9.40 2.22
CA TYR A 66 -12.36 8.06 2.00
C TYR A 66 -13.88 8.01 1.76
N PRO A 67 -14.72 8.75 2.51
CA PRO A 67 -16.17 8.77 2.29
C PRO A 67 -16.56 9.26 0.89
N HIS A 68 -15.73 10.07 0.26
CA HIS A 68 -16.01 10.70 -1.04
C HIS A 68 -15.41 9.95 -2.24
N LEU A 69 -14.68 8.86 -1.99
CA LEU A 69 -14.09 8.03 -3.04
C LEU A 69 -15.14 7.08 -3.63
N SER A 70 -15.04 6.83 -4.94
CA SER A 70 -15.81 5.78 -5.61
C SER A 70 -15.39 4.38 -5.16
N GLY A 71 -16.19 3.35 -5.43
CA GLY A 71 -15.89 1.97 -5.05
C GLY A 71 -14.48 1.49 -5.45
N PRO A 72 -14.07 1.63 -6.73
CA PRO A 72 -12.71 1.28 -7.17
C PRO A 72 -11.61 2.09 -6.47
N GLU A 73 -11.85 3.37 -6.21
CA GLU A 73 -10.87 4.23 -5.52
C GLU A 73 -10.74 3.93 -4.05
N ARG A 74 -11.84 3.56 -3.37
CA ARG A 74 -11.79 3.08 -1.99
C ARG A 74 -10.93 1.83 -1.89
N LEU A 75 -11.13 0.88 -2.80
CA LEU A 75 -10.33 -0.34 -2.84
C LEU A 75 -8.85 -0.02 -3.07
N LEU A 76 -8.52 0.79 -4.08
CA LEU A 76 -7.14 1.22 -4.34
C LEU A 76 -6.55 2.03 -3.17
N GLY A 77 -7.37 2.81 -2.47
CA GLY A 77 -7.01 3.51 -1.25
C GLY A 77 -6.55 2.56 -0.15
N LEU A 78 -7.27 1.47 0.07
CA LEU A 78 -6.86 0.42 1.02
C LEU A 78 -5.58 -0.28 0.59
N GLU A 79 -5.40 -0.58 -0.71
CA GLU A 79 -4.14 -1.14 -1.24
C GLU A 79 -2.96 -0.22 -0.91
N ARG A 80 -3.09 1.07 -1.22
CA ARG A 80 -2.05 2.07 -0.99
C ARG A 80 -1.83 2.37 0.48
N LEU A 81 -2.84 2.22 1.33
CA LEU A 81 -2.69 2.37 2.78
C LEU A 81 -1.78 1.28 3.35
N VAL A 82 -1.98 0.03 2.93
CA VAL A 82 -1.13 -1.08 3.37
C VAL A 82 0.28 -0.98 2.80
N GLU A 83 0.41 -0.58 1.54
CA GLU A 83 1.72 -0.29 0.93
C GLU A 83 2.44 0.83 1.71
N ALA A 84 1.76 1.96 1.96
CA ALA A 84 2.28 3.06 2.76
C ALA A 84 2.71 2.58 4.15
N ALA A 85 1.95 1.68 4.79
CA ALA A 85 2.27 1.12 6.09
C ALA A 85 3.57 0.33 6.08
N PHE A 86 3.74 -0.55 5.09
CA PHE A 86 4.99 -1.28 4.91
C PHE A 86 6.16 -0.35 4.65
N ARG A 87 6.01 0.59 3.72
CA ARG A 87 7.02 1.60 3.42
C ARG A 87 7.39 2.41 4.67
N SER A 88 6.41 2.83 5.47
CA SER A 88 6.68 3.63 6.68
C SER A 88 7.45 2.84 7.74
N ALA A 89 7.13 1.54 7.88
CA ALA A 89 7.90 0.63 8.71
C ALA A 89 9.34 0.46 8.22
N GLU A 90 9.57 0.30 6.90
CA GLU A 90 10.91 0.26 6.30
C GLU A 90 11.73 1.53 6.60
N ALA A 91 11.06 2.69 6.62
CA ALA A 91 11.69 3.98 6.89
C ALA A 91 11.86 4.29 8.39
N GLY A 92 11.35 3.44 9.29
CA GLY A 92 11.40 3.70 10.73
C GLY A 92 10.53 4.88 11.18
N GLU A 93 9.46 5.20 10.44
CA GLU A 93 8.52 6.23 10.86
C GLU A 93 7.76 5.81 12.13
N ALA A 94 7.42 6.79 12.97
CA ALA A 94 6.57 6.56 14.12
C ALA A 94 5.20 6.00 13.67
N PRO A 95 4.56 5.15 14.49
CA PRO A 95 3.21 4.67 14.22
C PRO A 95 2.23 5.83 14.06
N VAL A 96 1.34 5.74 13.06
CA VAL A 96 0.26 6.73 12.91
C VAL A 96 -0.75 6.60 14.05
N GLU A 97 -1.20 7.74 14.58
CA GLU A 97 -2.22 7.78 15.64
C GLU A 97 -3.62 8.00 15.06
N GLY A 98 -4.63 7.52 15.79
CA GLY A 98 -6.04 7.75 15.46
C GLY A 98 -6.92 6.50 15.51
N GLU A 99 -8.20 6.69 15.20
CA GLU A 99 -9.23 5.66 15.23
C GLU A 99 -9.65 5.20 13.82
N GLY A 100 -10.48 4.16 13.76
CA GLY A 100 -11.04 3.63 12.51
C GLY A 100 -9.94 3.22 11.52
N LEU A 101 -9.94 3.84 10.34
CA LEU A 101 -8.96 3.55 9.28
C LEU A 101 -7.51 3.84 9.70
N LEU A 102 -7.30 4.86 10.54
CA LEU A 102 -5.96 5.20 11.04
C LEU A 102 -5.45 4.12 12.02
N ARG A 103 -6.35 3.56 12.84
CA ARG A 103 -6.02 2.42 13.71
C ARG A 103 -5.65 1.18 12.90
N ALA A 104 -6.37 0.89 11.82
CA ALA A 104 -6.02 -0.20 10.91
C ALA A 104 -4.65 0.04 10.24
N ALA A 105 -4.38 1.27 9.78
CA ALA A 105 -3.10 1.65 9.20
C ALA A 105 -1.94 1.45 10.19
N ARG A 106 -2.13 1.84 11.46
CA ARG A 106 -1.17 1.61 12.54
C ARG A 106 -0.85 0.12 12.71
N LEU A 107 -1.87 -0.73 12.77
CA LEU A 107 -1.68 -2.18 12.91
C LEU A 107 -0.95 -2.78 11.70
N PHE A 108 -1.23 -2.31 10.49
CA PHE A 108 -0.46 -2.73 9.31
C PHE A 108 1.01 -2.27 9.39
N GLN A 109 1.29 -1.09 9.93
CA GLN A 109 2.65 -0.59 10.12
C GLN A 109 3.40 -1.41 11.17
N GLU A 110 2.79 -1.67 12.32
CA GLU A 110 3.33 -2.52 13.39
C GLU A 110 3.58 -3.94 12.90
N GLY A 111 2.62 -4.53 12.18
CA GLY A 111 2.78 -5.86 11.57
C GLY A 111 3.89 -5.90 10.53
N SER A 112 4.03 -4.84 9.73
CA SER A 112 5.13 -4.71 8.76
C SER A 112 6.48 -4.58 9.46
N LEU A 113 6.57 -3.81 10.54
CA LEU A 113 7.77 -3.70 11.35
C LEU A 113 8.18 -5.05 11.97
N ALA A 114 7.21 -5.78 12.53
CA ALA A 114 7.44 -7.12 13.04
C ALA A 114 7.92 -8.07 11.92
N LEU A 115 7.31 -8.00 10.73
CA LEU A 115 7.69 -8.80 9.57
C LEU A 115 9.13 -8.51 9.10
N LEU A 116 9.52 -7.23 9.07
CA LEU A 116 10.89 -6.80 8.71
C LEU A 116 11.94 -7.26 9.73
N ARG A 117 11.52 -7.49 10.98
CA ARG A 117 12.36 -8.04 12.06
C ARG A 117 12.26 -9.57 12.18
N GLU A 118 11.65 -10.23 11.20
CA GLU A 118 11.42 -11.69 11.19
C GLU A 118 10.59 -12.21 12.39
N ALA A 119 9.89 -11.33 13.10
CA ALA A 119 8.97 -11.66 14.17
C ALA A 119 7.62 -12.12 13.60
N HIS A 120 7.63 -13.23 12.85
CA HIS A 120 6.52 -13.66 12.01
C HIS A 120 5.21 -13.89 12.77
N ARG A 121 5.27 -14.46 13.99
CA ARG A 121 4.08 -14.66 14.82
C ARG A 121 3.41 -13.33 15.21
N GLU A 122 4.21 -12.33 15.56
CA GLU A 122 3.72 -10.99 15.89
C GLU A 122 3.15 -10.31 14.64
N ALA A 123 3.84 -10.41 13.51
CA ALA A 123 3.34 -9.90 12.23
C ALA A 123 1.97 -10.49 11.87
N LEU A 124 1.80 -11.82 12.00
CA LEU A 124 0.54 -12.51 11.77
C LEU A 124 -0.57 -11.99 12.69
N HIS A 125 -0.27 -11.79 13.97
CA HIS A 125 -1.22 -11.27 14.94
C HIS A 125 -1.69 -9.86 14.54
N ARG A 126 -0.75 -8.93 14.28
CA ARG A 126 -1.06 -7.54 13.90
C ARG A 126 -1.83 -7.43 12.59
N PHE A 127 -1.43 -8.20 11.57
CA PHE A 127 -2.18 -8.24 10.32
C PHE A 127 -3.58 -8.82 10.50
N GLY A 128 -3.74 -9.84 11.34
CA GLY A 128 -5.06 -10.39 11.69
C GLY A 128 -5.95 -9.37 12.37
N GLU A 129 -5.43 -8.61 13.33
CA GLU A 129 -6.17 -7.53 13.99
C GLU A 129 -6.56 -6.41 13.01
N ALA A 130 -5.64 -5.99 12.14
CA ALA A 130 -5.91 -4.97 11.13
C ALA A 130 -7.03 -5.40 10.17
N LEU A 131 -6.96 -6.65 9.67
CA LEU A 131 -8.01 -7.23 8.81
C LEU A 131 -9.35 -7.33 9.54
N GLY A 132 -9.34 -7.73 10.81
CA GLY A 132 -10.55 -7.77 11.64
C GLY A 132 -11.19 -6.39 11.85
N LEU A 133 -10.41 -5.31 11.88
CA LEU A 133 -10.96 -3.95 11.87
C LEU A 133 -11.61 -3.60 10.52
N LEU A 134 -10.96 -3.94 9.40
CA LEU A 134 -11.55 -3.71 8.08
C LEU A 134 -12.87 -4.47 7.93
N GLU A 135 -12.92 -5.73 8.35
CA GLU A 135 -14.13 -6.57 8.28
C GLU A 135 -15.30 -5.98 9.08
N LYS A 136 -15.04 -5.48 10.30
CA LYS A 136 -16.06 -4.83 11.14
C LYS A 136 -16.67 -3.59 10.49
N GLU A 137 -15.88 -2.87 9.71
CA GLU A 137 -16.31 -1.70 8.94
C GLU A 137 -16.92 -2.08 7.57
N GLY A 138 -17.08 -3.38 7.28
CA GLY A 138 -17.59 -3.87 6.01
C GLY A 138 -16.66 -3.62 4.82
N LEU A 139 -15.36 -3.41 5.10
CA LEU A 139 -14.35 -3.10 4.09
C LEU A 139 -13.69 -4.39 3.55
N PRO A 140 -13.37 -4.43 2.24
CA PRO A 140 -12.72 -5.58 1.65
C PRO A 140 -11.28 -5.73 2.14
N PHE A 141 -10.76 -6.95 2.08
CA PHE A 141 -9.35 -7.21 2.36
C PHE A 141 -8.50 -6.85 1.14
N PRO A 142 -7.61 -5.84 1.24
CA PRO A 142 -6.76 -5.45 0.12
C PRO A 142 -5.74 -6.56 -0.19
N ALA A 143 -5.40 -6.71 -1.46
CA ALA A 143 -4.44 -7.68 -1.95
C ALA A 143 -3.04 -7.45 -1.34
N ALA A 144 -2.67 -6.20 -1.08
CA ALA A 144 -1.45 -5.84 -0.35
C ALA A 144 -1.40 -6.45 1.06
N ALA A 145 -2.52 -6.45 1.80
CA ALA A 145 -2.58 -7.10 3.11
C ALA A 145 -2.42 -8.61 2.98
N LEU A 146 -3.05 -9.22 1.97
CA LEU A 146 -2.89 -10.65 1.69
C LEU A 146 -1.44 -11.01 1.33
N ALA A 147 -0.75 -10.20 0.55
CA ALA A 147 0.65 -10.43 0.19
C ALA A 147 1.58 -10.37 1.41
N LEU A 148 1.39 -9.37 2.29
CA LEU A 148 2.16 -9.27 3.53
C LEU A 148 1.83 -10.41 4.52
N LEU A 149 0.56 -10.77 4.62
CA LEU A 149 0.12 -11.92 5.41
C LEU A 149 0.74 -13.21 4.89
N ALA A 150 0.77 -13.43 3.58
CA ALA A 150 1.40 -14.58 2.95
C ALA A 150 2.90 -14.66 3.30
N ARG A 151 3.60 -13.53 3.27
CA ARG A 151 5.02 -13.46 3.65
C ARG A 151 5.23 -13.83 5.12
N ALA A 152 4.38 -13.33 6.02
CA ALA A 152 4.43 -13.70 7.42
C ALA A 152 4.08 -15.18 7.66
N GLN A 153 3.13 -15.74 6.90
CA GLN A 153 2.74 -17.15 6.97
C GLN A 153 3.87 -18.08 6.53
N GLU A 154 4.52 -17.80 5.40
CA GLU A 154 5.67 -18.61 4.95
C GLU A 154 6.87 -18.49 5.90
N GLY A 155 7.15 -17.31 6.45
CA GLY A 155 8.21 -17.14 7.44
C GLY A 155 7.92 -17.90 8.75
N PHE A 156 6.65 -17.94 9.17
CA PHE A 156 6.25 -18.66 10.39
C PHE A 156 6.22 -20.18 10.21
N ARG A 157 5.69 -20.67 9.07
CA ARG A 157 5.60 -22.09 8.73
C ARG A 157 5.76 -22.27 7.22
N PRO A 158 6.99 -22.50 6.73
CA PRO A 158 7.26 -22.75 5.31
C PRO A 158 6.45 -23.94 4.77
N GLY A 159 5.92 -23.81 3.56
CA GLY A 159 5.10 -24.84 2.92
C GLY A 159 3.69 -24.98 3.51
N GLY A 160 3.27 -24.02 4.35
CA GLY A 160 1.91 -23.90 4.85
C GLY A 160 0.97 -23.24 3.85
N LYS A 161 0.05 -22.40 4.36
CA LYS A 161 -0.95 -21.69 3.53
C LYS A 161 -0.41 -20.41 2.87
N GLY A 162 0.82 -20.00 3.15
CA GLY A 162 1.35 -18.72 2.67
C GLY A 162 1.45 -18.66 1.15
N ARG A 163 1.88 -19.74 0.49
CA ARG A 163 1.85 -19.84 -0.98
C ARG A 163 0.44 -19.73 -1.58
N GLU A 164 -0.58 -20.30 -0.93
CA GLU A 164 -1.98 -20.17 -1.36
C GLU A 164 -2.45 -18.72 -1.23
N THR A 165 -2.16 -18.07 -0.09
CA THR A 165 -2.48 -16.66 0.16
C THR A 165 -1.76 -15.74 -0.84
N ALA A 166 -0.50 -16.04 -1.19
CA ALA A 166 0.27 -15.27 -2.17
C ALA A 166 -0.36 -15.35 -3.56
N ARG A 167 -0.86 -16.52 -4.00
CA ARG A 167 -1.60 -16.64 -5.28
C ARG A 167 -2.87 -15.80 -5.27
N LYS A 168 -3.66 -15.85 -4.19
CA LYS A 168 -4.86 -15.02 -4.04
C LYS A 168 -4.55 -13.53 -4.06
N ALA A 169 -3.43 -13.11 -3.47
CA ALA A 169 -2.97 -11.73 -3.53
C ALA A 169 -2.60 -11.34 -4.97
N LEU A 170 -1.88 -12.20 -5.70
CA LEU A 170 -1.47 -11.96 -7.07
C LEU A 170 -2.66 -11.86 -8.04
N GLU A 171 -3.67 -12.73 -7.89
CA GLU A 171 -4.92 -12.69 -8.66
C GLU A 171 -5.68 -11.36 -8.51
N ARG A 172 -5.52 -10.69 -7.36
CA ARG A 172 -6.18 -9.43 -7.01
C ARG A 172 -5.26 -8.22 -7.13
N ALA A 173 -4.03 -8.39 -7.63
CA ALA A 173 -2.99 -7.39 -7.56
C ALA A 173 -3.32 -6.16 -8.44
N GLN A 174 -3.51 -5.01 -7.78
CA GLN A 174 -3.74 -3.73 -8.43
C GLN A 174 -2.49 -2.83 -8.49
N THR A 175 -1.49 -3.11 -7.65
CA THR A 175 -0.26 -2.31 -7.60
C THR A 175 0.97 -3.18 -7.85
N PRO A 176 2.08 -2.61 -8.36
CA PRO A 176 3.34 -3.33 -8.53
C PRO A 176 3.85 -3.93 -7.21
N PHE A 177 3.61 -3.26 -6.08
CA PHE A 177 3.98 -3.73 -4.75
C PHE A 177 3.39 -5.10 -4.43
N VAL A 178 2.09 -5.31 -4.70
CA VAL A 178 1.43 -6.60 -4.45
C VAL A 178 2.07 -7.72 -5.28
N ARG A 179 2.34 -7.43 -6.57
CA ARG A 179 2.98 -8.40 -7.48
C ARG A 179 4.36 -8.78 -6.97
N GLU A 180 5.20 -7.79 -6.68
CA GLU A 180 6.55 -8.00 -6.16
C GLU A 180 6.54 -8.85 -4.87
N MET A 181 5.68 -8.52 -3.92
CA MET A 181 5.60 -9.24 -2.65
C MET A 181 5.11 -10.69 -2.84
N ALA A 182 4.08 -10.90 -3.65
CA ALA A 182 3.52 -12.23 -3.89
C ALA A 182 4.46 -13.12 -4.72
N GLU A 183 5.06 -12.58 -5.78
CA GLU A 183 5.97 -13.31 -6.67
C GLU A 183 7.23 -13.76 -5.93
N ARG A 184 7.79 -12.94 -5.03
CA ARG A 184 8.94 -13.33 -4.19
C ARG A 184 8.67 -14.59 -3.36
N ILE A 185 7.42 -14.82 -2.95
CA ILE A 185 7.02 -16.01 -2.20
C ILE A 185 6.87 -17.22 -3.14
N LEU A 186 6.34 -16.98 -4.33
CA LEU A 186 5.99 -18.05 -5.27
C LEU A 186 7.17 -18.56 -6.07
N SER A 187 8.15 -17.69 -6.37
CA SER A 187 9.39 -18.06 -7.05
C SER A 187 10.16 -19.11 -6.27
N PRO A 188 10.72 -20.12 -6.95
CA PRO A 188 11.61 -21.08 -6.30
C PRO A 188 12.84 -20.34 -5.76
N ALA A 189 13.27 -20.67 -4.54
CA ALA A 189 14.56 -20.22 -4.05
C ALA A 189 15.63 -20.67 -5.05
N THR A 190 16.36 -19.73 -5.64
CA THR A 190 17.51 -20.07 -6.48
C THR A 190 18.48 -20.86 -5.60
N PRO A 191 18.81 -22.12 -5.91
CA PRO A 191 19.80 -22.85 -5.15
C PRO A 191 21.13 -22.07 -5.22
N PRO A 192 21.91 -22.01 -4.12
CA PRO A 192 23.24 -21.41 -4.18
C PRO A 192 24.03 -22.10 -5.29
N SER A 193 24.70 -21.31 -6.13
CA SER A 193 25.56 -21.86 -7.18
C SER A 193 26.52 -22.88 -6.55
N PRO A 194 26.67 -24.07 -7.14
CA PRO A 194 27.64 -25.04 -6.62
C PRO A 194 29.03 -24.37 -6.59
N PRO A 195 29.86 -24.67 -5.58
CA PRO A 195 31.24 -24.19 -5.59
C PRO A 195 31.88 -24.63 -6.92
N GLY A 196 32.51 -23.68 -7.60
CA GLY A 196 33.19 -23.91 -8.88
C GLY A 196 34.26 -25.00 -8.79
N PRO A 197 34.70 -25.52 -9.96
CA PRO A 197 35.51 -26.74 -10.08
C PRO A 197 36.84 -26.68 -9.34
#